data_AF-A0A0D2KHF7-F1
#
_entry.id   AF-A0A0D2KHF7-F1
#
_cell.length_a   1.000
_cell.length_b   1.000
_cell.length_c   1.000
_cell.angle_alpha   90.00
_cell.angle_beta   90.00
_cell.angle_gamma   90.00
#
_symmetry.space_group_name_H-M   'P 1'
#
loop_
_entity.id
_entity.type
_entity.pdbx_description
1 polymer ?
#
loop_
_entity_poly.entity_id
_entity_poly.type
_entity_poly.pdbx_seq_one_letter_code
_entity_poly.pdbx_strand_id
1 'polypeptide(L)'
;MWRRSSAFIVTSEPGLRRLAAALSRELQAGDVYLLFGDVGAGKSAFSRAFIRAATEDPYLTVPSPTFLLQQLYEDHEGPPIHHFDLYRLEPGPGMGRLDLGTSFSSAVCLVEWPERLAAGDVPQQRLELRIDIVGEAEQQQLERDWGPAASSRGQSASTSSTVVRNGSRTGSVALAANSGAGWSEDQADVDPGSRKGDAIGGYSNNGDDSADDYDDDEEEDSPYTDRRWRRVVATAFGERWRARLVQLQGLARGGALSGRIKVVENVPTAPAEAAPDQER
;
A
#
# COMPACT_ATOMS: atom_id res chain seq x y z
N MET A 1 2.69 -23.96 -12.85
CA MET A 1 1.94 -22.69 -12.73
C MET A 1 2.94 -21.55 -12.72
N TRP A 2 2.82 -20.59 -13.63
CA TRP A 2 3.80 -19.49 -13.77
C TRP A 2 3.50 -18.39 -12.74
N ARG A 3 4.47 -18.03 -11.90
CA ARG A 3 4.34 -16.98 -10.86
C ARG A 3 5.40 -15.88 -11.05
N ARG A 4 5.10 -14.66 -10.59
CA ARG A 4 6.06 -13.55 -10.54
C ARG A 4 6.07 -12.97 -9.13
N SER A 5 7.25 -12.76 -8.56
CA SER A 5 7.40 -12.17 -7.23
C SER A 5 8.12 -10.83 -7.28
N SER A 6 7.86 -9.96 -6.31
CA SER A 6 8.56 -8.70 -6.09
C SER A 6 8.59 -8.40 -4.59
N ALA A 7 9.71 -7.91 -4.07
CA ALA A 7 9.75 -7.41 -2.70
C ALA A 7 9.73 -5.88 -2.68
N PHE A 8 9.11 -5.38 -1.63
CA PHE A 8 9.07 -3.98 -1.27
C PHE A 8 9.63 -3.86 0.15
N ILE A 9 10.62 -2.99 0.35
CA ILE A 9 11.00 -2.54 1.70
C ILE A 9 10.15 -1.33 2.02
N VAL A 10 9.43 -1.44 3.12
CA VAL A 10 8.49 -0.45 3.64
C VAL A 10 9.01 0.01 4.99
N THR A 11 9.35 1.28 5.14
CA THR A 11 10.13 1.75 6.30
C THR A 11 9.30 2.19 7.50
N SER A 12 7.97 2.16 7.40
CA SER A 12 7.04 2.63 8.44
C SER A 12 5.59 2.22 8.13
N GLU A 13 4.69 2.40 9.10
CA GLU A 13 3.25 2.24 8.89
C GLU A 13 2.67 3.13 7.77
N PRO A 14 2.98 4.44 7.66
CA PRO A 14 2.59 5.24 6.50
C PRO A 14 3.03 4.66 5.15
N GLY A 15 4.23 4.06 5.10
CA GLY A 15 4.67 3.32 3.92
C GLY A 15 3.78 2.10 3.61
N LEU A 16 3.33 1.38 4.64
CA LEU A 16 2.43 0.24 4.48
C LEU A 16 1.05 0.70 4.00
N ARG A 17 0.54 1.81 4.54
CA ARG A 17 -0.70 2.45 4.09
C ARG A 17 -0.63 2.83 2.61
N ARG A 18 0.47 3.46 2.17
CA ARG A 18 0.70 3.82 0.75
C ARG A 18 0.74 2.58 -0.16
N LEU A 19 1.35 1.49 0.29
CA LEU A 19 1.36 0.23 -0.47
C LEU A 19 -0.07 -0.34 -0.62
N ALA A 20 -0.84 -0.33 0.47
CA ALA A 20 -2.22 -0.80 0.49
C ALA A 20 -3.10 0.04 -0.46
N ALA A 21 -2.99 1.37 -0.39
CA ALA A 21 -3.72 2.29 -1.25
C ALA A 21 -3.33 2.14 -2.74
N ALA A 22 -2.07 1.87 -3.05
CA ALA A 22 -1.67 1.58 -4.44
C ALA A 22 -2.30 0.28 -4.95
N LEU A 23 -2.43 -0.72 -4.09
CA LEU A 23 -3.03 -2.02 -4.40
C LEU A 23 -4.56 -2.00 -4.42
N SER A 24 -5.22 -0.99 -3.84
CA SER A 24 -6.69 -0.84 -3.84
C SER A 24 -7.25 -0.14 -5.08
N ARG A 25 -6.42 0.26 -6.04
CA ARG A 25 -6.85 0.95 -7.27
C ARG A 25 -7.27 -0.05 -8.35
N GLU A 26 -8.29 0.27 -9.14
CA GLU A 26 -8.77 -0.54 -10.27
C GLU A 26 -9.24 -1.95 -9.85
N LEU A 27 -10.01 -2.01 -8.77
CA LEU A 27 -10.55 -3.26 -8.24
C LEU A 27 -11.62 -3.85 -9.15
N GLN A 28 -11.65 -5.18 -9.21
CA GLN A 28 -12.71 -5.93 -9.86
C GLN A 28 -13.17 -7.06 -8.95
N ALA A 29 -14.44 -7.45 -9.10
CA ALA A 29 -14.95 -8.67 -8.49
C ALA A 29 -14.05 -9.87 -8.87
N GLY A 30 -13.73 -10.68 -7.87
CA GLY A 30 -12.80 -11.81 -7.99
C GLY A 30 -11.32 -11.47 -7.74
N ASP A 31 -11.00 -10.23 -7.37
CA ASP A 31 -9.65 -9.89 -6.89
C ASP A 31 -9.43 -10.49 -5.49
N VAL A 32 -8.50 -11.44 -5.38
CA VAL A 32 -8.16 -12.06 -4.09
C VAL A 32 -6.73 -11.72 -3.66
N TYR A 33 -6.61 -11.21 -2.44
CA TYR A 33 -5.38 -10.88 -1.74
C TYR A 33 -5.23 -11.80 -0.53
N LEU A 34 -4.16 -12.59 -0.50
CA LEU A 34 -3.85 -13.49 0.61
C LEU A 34 -2.71 -12.88 1.44
N LEU A 35 -2.99 -12.57 2.71
CA LEU A 35 -2.09 -11.83 3.60
C LEU A 35 -1.41 -12.78 4.60
N PHE A 36 -0.13 -13.04 4.37
CA PHE A 36 0.71 -13.87 5.22
C PHE A 36 1.62 -13.00 6.11
N GLY A 37 1.99 -13.53 7.28
CA GLY A 37 2.96 -12.90 8.18
C GLY A 37 2.63 -13.21 9.64
N ASP A 38 3.58 -12.97 10.54
CA ASP A 38 3.41 -13.25 11.96
C ASP A 38 2.40 -12.30 12.63
N VAL A 39 2.05 -12.61 13.88
CA VAL A 39 1.27 -11.70 14.74
C VAL A 39 2.02 -10.37 14.85
N GLY A 40 1.30 -9.26 14.63
CA GLY A 40 1.89 -7.92 14.70
C GLY A 40 2.70 -7.50 13.47
N ALA A 41 2.78 -8.34 12.42
CA ALA A 41 3.46 -7.98 11.16
C ALA A 41 2.76 -6.83 10.40
N GLY A 42 1.48 -6.58 10.68
CA GLY A 42 0.72 -5.48 10.08
C GLY A 42 -0.33 -5.90 9.04
N LYS A 43 -0.74 -7.18 9.01
CA LYS A 43 -1.81 -7.67 8.12
C LYS A 43 -3.10 -6.86 8.26
N SER A 44 -3.62 -6.72 9.47
CA SER A 44 -4.86 -5.96 9.69
C SER A 44 -4.70 -4.45 9.49
N ALA A 45 -3.49 -3.91 9.68
CA ALA A 45 -3.19 -2.52 9.33
C ALA A 45 -3.21 -2.32 7.80
N PHE A 46 -2.64 -3.27 7.05
CA PHE A 46 -2.73 -3.29 5.59
C PHE A 46 -4.18 -3.41 5.11
N SER A 47 -4.97 -4.37 5.63
CA SER A 47 -6.38 -4.55 5.25
C SER A 47 -7.20 -3.28 5.50
N ARG A 48 -7.01 -2.63 6.65
CA ARG A 48 -7.68 -1.37 6.99
C ARG A 48 -7.33 -0.24 6.03
N ALA A 49 -6.04 -0.03 5.78
CA ALA A 49 -5.60 1.00 4.86
C ALA A 49 -6.10 0.73 3.43
N PHE A 50 -6.11 -0.53 3.01
CA PHE A 50 -6.64 -0.94 1.72
C PHE A 50 -8.13 -0.60 1.60
N ILE A 51 -8.94 -1.02 2.58
CA ILE A 51 -10.39 -0.84 2.56
C ILE A 51 -10.75 0.63 2.57
N ARG A 52 -10.16 1.43 3.48
CA ARG A 52 -10.37 2.88 3.53
C ARG A 52 -10.03 3.58 2.21
N ALA A 53 -8.92 3.18 1.58
CA ALA A 53 -8.53 3.73 0.29
C ALA A 53 -9.45 3.27 -0.85
N ALA A 54 -9.98 2.04 -0.80
CA ALA A 54 -10.91 1.51 -1.79
C ALA A 54 -12.31 2.15 -1.70
N THR A 55 -12.77 2.41 -0.48
CA THR A 55 -14.07 3.04 -0.20
C THR A 55 -14.02 4.56 -0.22
N GLU A 56 -12.83 5.15 -0.44
CA GLU A 56 -12.57 6.59 -0.36
C GLU A 56 -13.03 7.22 0.97
N ASP A 57 -12.99 6.45 2.06
CA ASP A 57 -13.39 6.87 3.41
C ASP A 57 -12.23 6.63 4.38
N PRO A 58 -11.42 7.67 4.70
CA PRO A 58 -10.30 7.53 5.63
C PRO A 58 -10.74 7.27 7.08
N TYR A 59 -11.99 7.60 7.44
CA TYR A 59 -12.53 7.45 8.80
C TYR A 59 -13.29 6.14 9.00
N LEU A 60 -13.55 5.38 7.92
CA LEU A 60 -14.24 4.10 7.98
C LEU A 60 -13.64 3.20 9.07
N THR A 61 -14.52 2.69 9.93
CA THR A 61 -14.13 1.76 10.98
C THR A 61 -13.94 0.38 10.37
N VAL A 62 -12.68 -0.06 10.28
CA VAL A 62 -12.28 -1.37 9.75
C VAL A 62 -11.55 -2.15 10.85
N PRO A 63 -12.30 -2.78 11.77
CA PRO A 63 -11.71 -3.61 12.82
C PRO A 63 -11.30 -4.96 12.24
N SER A 64 -10.37 -5.66 12.90
CA SER A 64 -9.99 -7.00 12.46
C SER A 64 -11.17 -7.97 12.65
N PRO A 65 -11.57 -8.75 11.61
CA PRO A 65 -12.64 -9.73 11.72
C PRO A 65 -12.28 -10.94 12.58
N THR A 66 -11.20 -10.96 13.36
CA THR A 66 -10.70 -12.17 14.05
C THR A 66 -11.77 -12.98 14.80
N PHE A 67 -12.81 -12.33 15.36
CA PHE A 67 -13.94 -13.00 16.01
C PHE A 67 -15.17 -13.22 15.12
N LEU A 68 -15.42 -12.32 14.16
CA LEU A 68 -16.54 -12.42 13.22
C LEU A 68 -16.22 -13.32 12.02
N LEU A 69 -14.94 -13.65 11.83
CA LEU A 69 -14.32 -14.34 10.70
C LEU A 69 -14.41 -13.59 9.36
N GLN A 70 -15.46 -12.79 9.16
CA GLN A 70 -15.71 -12.00 7.95
C GLN A 70 -16.35 -10.65 8.30
N GLN A 71 -15.96 -9.60 7.57
CA GLN A 71 -16.68 -8.34 7.46
C GLN A 71 -16.95 -8.00 5.99
N LEU A 72 -18.07 -7.34 5.74
CA LEU A 72 -18.52 -6.94 4.41
C LEU A 72 -18.54 -5.41 4.32
N TYR A 73 -18.05 -4.88 3.21
CA TYR A 73 -18.09 -3.46 2.89
C TYR A 73 -18.71 -3.31 1.50
N GLU A 74 -20.00 -3.00 1.47
CA GLU A 74 -20.82 -2.97 0.24
C GLU A 74 -21.28 -1.53 -0.10
N ASP A 75 -21.31 -0.65 0.89
CA ASP A 75 -21.79 0.73 0.76
C ASP A 75 -20.69 1.68 0.24
N HIS A 76 -20.18 1.42 -0.97
CA HIS A 76 -19.23 2.28 -1.69
C HIS A 76 -19.33 2.10 -3.21
N GLU A 77 -18.69 2.98 -3.98
CA GLU A 77 -18.57 2.78 -5.42
C GLU A 77 -17.54 1.69 -5.73
N GLY A 78 -17.98 0.57 -6.29
CA GLY A 78 -17.10 -0.53 -6.69
C GLY A 78 -17.68 -1.91 -6.41
N PRO A 79 -16.89 -2.98 -6.62
CA PRO A 79 -17.26 -4.32 -6.18
C PRO A 79 -17.29 -4.42 -4.65
N PRO A 80 -18.16 -5.26 -4.06
CA PRO A 80 -18.14 -5.56 -2.62
C PRO A 80 -16.75 -5.97 -2.15
N ILE A 81 -16.36 -5.53 -0.94
CA ILE A 81 -15.11 -5.97 -0.31
C ILE A 81 -15.42 -6.88 0.86
N HIS A 82 -14.86 -8.08 0.84
CA HIS A 82 -14.97 -9.06 1.91
C HIS A 82 -13.61 -9.18 2.61
N HIS A 83 -13.59 -8.86 3.91
CA HIS A 83 -12.40 -8.97 4.75
C HIS A 83 -12.53 -10.20 5.65
N PHE A 84 -11.66 -11.18 5.44
CA PHE A 84 -11.60 -12.41 6.21
C PHE A 84 -10.38 -12.43 7.13
N ASP A 85 -10.56 -12.97 8.33
CA ASP A 85 -9.46 -13.33 9.23
C ASP A 85 -9.66 -14.77 9.73
N LEU A 86 -8.78 -15.65 9.26
CA LEU A 86 -8.88 -17.08 9.52
C LEU A 86 -8.03 -17.53 10.72
N TYR A 87 -7.39 -16.63 11.46
CA TYR A 87 -6.44 -16.95 12.54
C TYR A 87 -6.97 -17.98 13.56
N ARG A 88 -8.26 -17.92 13.87
CA ARG A 88 -8.93 -18.78 14.85
C ARG A 88 -9.55 -20.04 14.26
N LEU A 89 -9.54 -20.21 12.94
CA LEU A 89 -10.11 -21.39 12.29
C LEU A 89 -9.09 -22.51 12.24
N GLU A 90 -9.47 -23.66 12.77
CA GLU A 90 -8.74 -24.89 12.51
C GLU A 90 -8.96 -25.31 11.05
N PRO A 91 -7.92 -25.77 10.34
CA PRO A 91 -8.09 -26.34 9.01
C PRO A 91 -9.08 -27.51 9.07
N GLY A 92 -10.13 -27.48 8.24
CA GLY A 92 -11.13 -28.53 8.20
C GLY A 92 -12.55 -28.08 7.84
N PRO A 93 -13.58 -28.90 8.10
CA PRO A 93 -14.94 -28.71 7.61
C PRO A 93 -15.64 -27.44 8.11
N GLY A 94 -15.10 -26.74 9.12
CA GLY A 94 -15.59 -25.45 9.60
C GLY A 94 -15.50 -24.31 8.58
N MET A 95 -14.66 -24.44 7.55
CA MET A 95 -14.52 -23.44 6.47
C MET A 95 -15.77 -23.31 5.59
N GLY A 96 -16.62 -24.34 5.51
CA GLY A 96 -17.86 -24.31 4.73
C GLY A 96 -18.87 -23.25 5.19
N ARG A 97 -18.64 -22.61 6.34
CA ARG A 97 -19.48 -21.52 6.85
C ARG A 97 -19.22 -20.15 6.21
N LEU A 98 -18.09 -19.98 5.51
CA LEU A 98 -17.63 -18.66 5.03
C LEU A 98 -17.94 -18.36 3.55
N ASP A 99 -18.68 -19.24 2.85
CA ASP A 99 -19.00 -19.11 1.41
C ASP A 99 -17.86 -18.50 0.57
N LEU A 100 -16.65 -19.03 0.78
CA LEU A 100 -15.41 -18.51 0.20
C LEU A 100 -15.43 -18.62 -1.32
N GLY A 101 -16.00 -19.70 -1.86
CA GLY A 101 -16.11 -19.93 -3.30
C GLY A 101 -16.89 -18.82 -4.01
N THR A 102 -18.06 -18.46 -3.47
CA THR A 102 -18.86 -17.36 -4.02
C THR A 102 -18.12 -16.03 -3.86
N SER A 103 -17.63 -15.75 -2.65
CA SER A 103 -16.89 -14.50 -2.34
C SER A 103 -15.70 -14.27 -3.28
N PHE A 104 -14.88 -15.29 -3.51
CA PHE A 104 -13.71 -15.22 -4.40
C PHE A 104 -14.07 -15.01 -5.87
N SER A 105 -15.35 -15.12 -6.25
CA SER A 105 -15.81 -14.88 -7.62
C SER A 105 -16.59 -13.56 -7.78
N SER A 106 -17.24 -13.08 -6.71
CA SER A 106 -18.17 -11.94 -6.78
C SER A 106 -17.68 -10.68 -6.07
N ALA A 107 -16.63 -10.78 -5.25
CA ALA A 107 -16.14 -9.68 -4.40
C ALA A 107 -14.62 -9.51 -4.52
N VAL A 108 -14.13 -8.39 -4.02
CA VAL A 108 -12.71 -8.21 -3.67
C VAL A 108 -12.49 -8.84 -2.30
N CYS A 109 -11.56 -9.77 -2.19
CA CYS A 109 -11.32 -10.51 -0.95
C CYS A 109 -9.93 -10.20 -0.38
N LEU A 110 -9.90 -9.74 0.87
CA LEU A 110 -8.69 -9.65 1.69
C LEU A 110 -8.75 -10.80 2.71
N VAL A 111 -7.81 -11.74 2.65
CA VAL A 111 -7.80 -12.92 3.52
C VAL A 111 -6.55 -12.92 4.39
N GLU A 112 -6.71 -12.65 5.68
CA GLU A 112 -5.65 -12.82 6.68
C GLU A 112 -5.54 -14.27 7.13
N TRP A 113 -4.31 -14.73 7.35
CA TRP A 113 -3.99 -16.12 7.73
C TRP A 113 -4.48 -17.16 6.70
N PRO A 114 -4.22 -16.94 5.40
CA PRO A 114 -4.67 -17.80 4.32
C PRO A 114 -4.11 -19.23 4.37
N GLU A 115 -3.07 -19.51 5.14
CA GLU A 115 -2.58 -20.87 5.41
C GLU A 115 -3.61 -21.79 6.10
N ARG A 116 -4.70 -21.22 6.62
CA ARG A 116 -5.83 -21.97 7.17
C ARG A 116 -6.82 -22.44 6.10
N LEU A 117 -6.71 -21.92 4.87
CA LEU A 117 -7.50 -22.39 3.74
C LEU A 117 -7.16 -23.85 3.41
N ALA A 118 -8.17 -24.62 3.00
CA ALA A 118 -7.90 -25.94 2.44
C ALA A 118 -7.18 -25.75 1.09
N ALA A 119 -6.29 -26.67 0.73
CA ALA A 119 -5.53 -26.58 -0.52
C ALA A 119 -6.43 -26.43 -1.77
N GLY A 120 -7.64 -27.00 -1.74
CA GLY A 120 -8.63 -26.89 -2.82
C GLY A 120 -9.35 -25.54 -2.88
N ASP A 121 -9.33 -24.76 -1.80
CA ASP A 121 -10.02 -23.47 -1.70
C ASP A 121 -9.13 -22.29 -2.08
N VAL A 122 -7.82 -22.51 -2.23
CA VAL A 122 -6.88 -21.45 -2.63
C VAL A 122 -7.13 -21.04 -4.09
N PRO A 123 -7.53 -19.78 -4.37
CA PRO A 123 -7.89 -19.37 -5.72
C PRO A 123 -6.69 -19.34 -6.65
N GLN A 124 -6.90 -19.72 -7.91
CA GLN A 124 -5.82 -19.77 -8.91
C GLN A 124 -5.33 -18.38 -9.34
N GLN A 125 -6.23 -17.40 -9.37
CA GLN A 125 -5.92 -15.98 -9.64
C GLN A 125 -5.88 -15.25 -8.31
N ARG A 126 -4.68 -14.85 -7.87
CA ARG A 126 -4.51 -14.19 -6.58
C ARG A 126 -3.20 -13.40 -6.50
N LEU A 127 -3.15 -12.49 -5.54
CA LEU A 127 -1.92 -11.88 -5.07
C LEU A 127 -1.64 -12.35 -3.64
N GLU A 128 -0.52 -13.04 -3.44
CA GLU A 128 -0.03 -13.35 -2.10
C GLU A 128 0.88 -12.23 -1.62
N LEU A 129 0.63 -11.70 -0.44
CA LEU A 129 1.43 -10.68 0.22
C LEU A 129 2.00 -11.26 1.52
N ARG A 130 3.30 -11.53 1.54
CA ARG A 130 4.01 -11.93 2.76
C ARG A 130 4.64 -10.72 3.42
N ILE A 131 4.16 -10.37 4.60
CA ILE A 131 4.60 -9.19 5.36
C ILE A 131 5.45 -9.69 6.53
N ASP A 132 6.76 -9.40 6.47
CA ASP A 132 7.70 -9.75 7.53
C ASP A 132 8.28 -8.48 8.15
N ILE A 133 8.44 -8.46 9.48
CA ILE A 133 9.22 -7.42 10.14
C ILE A 133 10.70 -7.66 9.82
N VAL A 134 11.37 -6.61 9.36
CA VAL A 134 12.81 -6.63 9.09
C VAL A 134 13.53 -6.61 10.44
N GLY A 135 14.39 -7.59 10.68
CA GLY A 135 15.22 -7.65 11.88
C GLY A 135 16.31 -6.58 11.86
N GLU A 136 16.81 -6.19 13.04
CA GLU A 136 17.75 -5.07 13.22
C GLU A 136 19.00 -5.17 12.34
N ALA A 137 19.64 -6.35 12.25
CA ALA A 137 20.83 -6.53 11.44
C ALA A 137 20.57 -6.35 9.93
N GLU A 138 19.42 -6.84 9.45
CA GLU A 138 18.99 -6.64 8.08
C GLU A 138 18.65 -5.17 7.83
N GLN A 139 17.96 -4.53 8.77
CA GLN A 139 17.65 -3.11 8.69
C GLN A 139 18.92 -2.26 8.58
N GLN A 140 19.92 -2.47 9.44
CA GLN A 140 21.21 -1.77 9.36
C GLN A 140 21.92 -2.01 8.02
N GLN A 141 21.82 -3.22 7.47
CA GLN A 141 22.36 -3.52 6.15
C GLN A 141 21.61 -2.78 5.05
N LEU A 142 20.28 -2.82 5.07
CA LEU A 142 19.42 -2.08 4.13
C LEU A 142 19.66 -0.58 4.25
N GLU A 143 19.83 -0.02 5.45
CA GLU A 143 20.17 1.39 5.67
C GLU A 143 21.54 1.76 5.08
N ARG A 144 22.55 0.88 5.18
CA ARG A 144 23.84 1.09 4.50
C ARG A 144 23.71 1.05 2.99
N ASP A 145 22.93 0.11 2.46
CA ASP A 145 22.67 -0.03 1.03
C ASP A 145 21.72 1.05 0.48
N TRP A 146 20.94 1.69 1.37
CA TRP A 146 19.97 2.75 1.10
C TRP A 146 20.52 4.16 1.31
N GLY A 147 21.49 4.32 2.21
CA GLY A 147 22.02 5.59 2.70
C GLY A 147 22.28 6.61 1.59
N PRO A 148 22.24 7.92 1.91
CA PRO A 148 22.21 8.99 0.92
C PRO A 148 23.31 8.71 -0.07
N ALA A 149 22.95 8.47 -1.34
CA ALA A 149 23.84 8.02 -2.40
C ALA A 149 25.19 8.63 -2.13
N ALA A 150 26.16 7.81 -1.70
CA ALA A 150 27.44 8.30 -1.21
C ALA A 150 27.91 9.28 -2.27
N SER A 151 27.75 10.57 -1.98
CA SER A 151 28.17 11.60 -2.89
C SER A 151 29.62 11.26 -3.05
N SER A 152 29.99 10.83 -4.24
CA SER A 152 31.34 10.47 -4.60
C SER A 152 32.17 11.73 -4.43
N ARG A 153 32.54 12.03 -3.18
CA ARG A 153 33.67 12.86 -2.84
C ARG A 153 34.82 12.07 -3.40
N GLY A 154 35.25 12.51 -4.58
CA GLY A 154 36.28 11.87 -5.35
C GLY A 154 37.42 11.48 -4.44
N GLN A 155 37.67 10.18 -4.36
CA GLN A 155 39.05 9.74 -4.32
C GLN A 155 39.63 10.09 -5.68
N SER A 156 40.02 11.36 -5.86
CA SER A 156 41.03 11.69 -6.84
C SER A 156 42.30 11.02 -6.36
N ALA A 157 42.54 9.82 -6.88
CA ALA A 157 43.87 9.27 -6.94
C ALA A 157 44.77 10.35 -7.55
N SER A 158 45.74 10.76 -6.75
CA SER A 158 46.85 11.63 -7.13
C SER A 158 47.45 11.16 -8.45
N THR A 159 47.23 11.94 -9.52
CA THR A 159 48.13 11.90 -10.67
C THR A 159 48.52 13.34 -10.98
N SER A 160 49.70 13.71 -10.52
CA SER A 160 50.38 14.93 -10.92
C SER A 160 50.38 15.01 -12.45
N SER A 161 49.72 16.02 -13.02
CA SER A 161 49.98 16.41 -14.40
C SER A 161 50.08 17.92 -14.49
N THR A 162 51.15 18.29 -15.17
CA THR A 162 51.77 19.59 -15.31
C THR A 162 50.84 20.67 -15.85
N VAL A 163 50.92 21.85 -15.25
CA VAL A 163 50.32 23.10 -15.73
C VAL A 163 50.88 23.44 -17.12
N VAL A 164 50.01 23.59 -18.12
CA VAL A 164 50.31 24.38 -19.32
C VAL A 164 49.19 25.40 -19.49
N ARG A 165 49.54 26.68 -19.31
CA ARG A 165 48.70 27.82 -19.67
C ARG A 165 48.75 28.01 -21.18
N ASN A 166 47.60 28.19 -21.82
CA ASN A 166 47.53 29.15 -22.92
C ASN A 166 46.12 29.73 -23.06
N GLY A 167 46.06 31.06 -23.20
CA GLY A 167 44.81 31.80 -23.23
C GLY A 167 44.25 31.97 -24.64
N SER A 168 42.99 32.40 -24.72
CA SER A 168 42.55 33.52 -25.57
C SER A 168 41.08 33.82 -25.30
N ARG A 169 40.75 35.10 -25.51
CA ARG A 169 39.47 35.78 -25.27
C ARG A 169 38.54 35.62 -26.47
N THR A 170 37.23 35.69 -26.26
CA THR A 170 36.19 36.47 -27.01
C THR A 170 34.82 36.13 -26.38
N GLY A 171 34.01 37.06 -25.84
CA GLY A 171 33.09 37.98 -26.54
C GLY A 171 31.85 37.20 -27.04
N SER A 172 30.57 37.54 -26.84
CA SER A 172 29.85 38.80 -26.57
C SER A 172 28.35 38.51 -26.28
N VAL A 173 27.68 39.42 -25.53
CA VAL A 173 26.33 40.06 -25.72
C VAL A 173 25.09 39.13 -25.87
N ALA A 174 24.13 39.07 -24.94
CA ALA A 174 23.08 40.00 -24.45
C ALA A 174 21.74 39.99 -25.25
N LEU A 175 20.65 40.33 -24.51
CA LEU A 175 19.28 40.75 -24.87
C LEU A 175 18.19 39.76 -24.39
N ALA A 176 17.48 40.04 -23.29
CA ALA A 176 16.39 41.01 -23.09
C ALA A 176 15.01 40.42 -23.49
N ALA A 177 14.08 40.36 -22.53
CA ALA A 177 12.82 41.14 -22.50
C ALA A 177 11.62 40.22 -22.80
N ASN A 178 10.41 40.33 -22.26
CA ASN A 178 9.78 41.18 -21.24
C ASN A 178 8.35 40.60 -21.01
N SER A 179 7.68 41.07 -19.95
CA SER A 179 6.23 41.31 -19.83
C SER A 179 5.25 40.11 -19.87
N GLY A 180 4.22 40.03 -19.03
CA GLY A 180 3.63 40.98 -18.08
C GLY A 180 2.13 40.70 -17.92
N ALA A 181 1.57 41.13 -16.77
CA ALA A 181 0.15 41.30 -16.43
C ALA A 181 -0.74 40.03 -16.35
N GLY A 182 -1.65 39.85 -15.40
CA GLY A 182 -2.21 40.73 -14.37
C GLY A 182 -3.73 40.86 -14.51
N TRP A 183 -4.46 40.46 -13.44
CA TRP A 183 -5.85 40.82 -13.06
C TRP A 183 -6.97 40.18 -13.92
N SER A 184 -8.17 39.81 -13.41
CA SER A 184 -8.95 40.31 -12.27
C SER A 184 -10.06 39.32 -11.85
N GLU A 185 -10.52 39.49 -10.61
CA GLU A 185 -11.76 39.01 -9.98
C GLU A 185 -13.03 39.32 -10.79
N ASP A 186 -14.07 38.50 -10.60
CA ASP A 186 -15.46 38.97 -10.57
C ASP A 186 -16.29 38.14 -9.57
N GLN A 187 -16.95 38.86 -8.66
CA GLN A 187 -17.96 38.43 -7.69
C GLN A 187 -19.38 38.55 -8.28
N ALA A 188 -20.31 37.74 -7.77
CA ALA A 188 -21.70 38.07 -7.40
C ALA A 188 -22.44 36.75 -7.05
N ASP A 189 -22.82 36.47 -5.80
CA ASP A 189 -23.90 37.02 -4.94
C ASP A 189 -25.31 36.38 -5.10
N VAL A 190 -25.71 35.59 -4.06
CA VAL A 190 -26.96 35.57 -3.21
C VAL A 190 -28.35 35.37 -3.92
N ASP A 191 -29.43 34.70 -3.44
CA ASP A 191 -29.99 34.28 -2.13
C ASP A 191 -31.18 33.25 -2.32
N PRO A 192 -32.10 32.91 -1.37
CA PRO A 192 -32.41 31.52 -1.02
C PRO A 192 -33.94 31.18 -1.10
N GLY A 193 -34.34 29.98 -0.67
CA GLY A 193 -35.76 29.61 -0.64
C GLY A 193 -36.09 28.44 0.30
N SER A 194 -36.54 28.79 1.51
CA SER A 194 -37.09 27.90 2.56
C SER A 194 -38.25 27.01 2.12
N ARG A 195 -38.35 25.80 2.72
CA ARG A 195 -39.61 25.29 3.32
C ARG A 195 -39.35 24.20 4.37
N LYS A 196 -40.03 24.39 5.51
CA LYS A 196 -40.08 23.60 6.76
C LYS A 196 -40.93 22.33 6.65
N GLY A 197 -40.67 21.38 7.55
CA GLY A 197 -41.60 20.32 7.97
C GLY A 197 -41.04 19.37 9.02
N ASP A 198 -41.09 19.80 10.30
CA ASP A 198 -41.24 19.07 11.58
C ASP A 198 -40.86 17.56 11.67
N ALA A 199 -39.81 17.15 12.39
CA ALA A 199 -39.61 17.05 13.86
C ALA A 199 -40.33 15.86 14.55
N ILE A 200 -39.58 14.83 15.00
CA ILE A 200 -39.79 14.09 16.28
C ILE A 200 -38.45 13.48 16.79
N GLY A 201 -38.04 13.85 18.01
CA GLY A 201 -37.25 13.07 18.99
C GLY A 201 -35.75 12.86 18.69
N GLY A 202 -34.76 13.38 19.43
CA GLY A 202 -34.74 13.68 20.86
C GLY A 202 -33.79 12.72 21.60
N TYR A 203 -32.50 12.74 21.25
CA TYR A 203 -31.42 12.29 22.14
C TYR A 203 -30.27 13.30 22.04
N SER A 204 -30.22 14.22 23.00
CA SER A 204 -29.05 15.07 23.23
C SER A 204 -27.90 14.17 23.67
N ASN A 205 -26.82 14.16 22.89
CA ASN A 205 -25.49 13.89 23.42
C ASN A 205 -24.66 15.14 23.12
N ASN A 206 -24.48 16.00 24.12
CA ASN A 206 -23.48 17.05 24.09
C ASN A 206 -22.12 16.38 24.27
N GLY A 207 -21.62 15.79 23.19
CA GLY A 207 -20.19 15.52 23.00
C GLY A 207 -19.68 16.60 22.07
N ASP A 208 -18.74 17.37 22.58
CA ASP A 208 -17.91 18.30 21.83
C ASP A 208 -17.07 17.50 20.83
N ASP A 209 -17.67 17.08 19.72
CA ASP A 209 -16.98 16.54 18.54
C ASP A 209 -16.48 17.73 17.74
N SER A 210 -15.45 18.38 18.28
CA SER A 210 -14.49 19.09 17.46
C SER A 210 -13.86 18.04 16.54
N ALA A 211 -14.42 17.92 15.34
CA ALA A 211 -13.86 17.16 14.25
C ALA A 211 -12.54 17.85 13.85
N ASP A 212 -11.49 17.48 14.57
CA ASP A 212 -10.13 17.84 14.22
C ASP A 212 -9.86 17.22 12.85
N ASP A 213 -9.62 18.11 11.89
CA ASP A 213 -9.11 17.85 10.56
C ASP A 213 -7.71 17.24 10.71
N TYR A 214 -7.64 15.94 11.02
CA TYR A 214 -6.40 15.21 11.20
C TYR A 214 -5.70 15.08 9.84
N ASP A 215 -4.80 16.02 9.55
CA ASP A 215 -3.84 15.92 8.47
C ASP A 215 -2.99 14.65 8.67
N ASP A 216 -3.05 13.71 7.71
CA ASP A 216 -2.31 12.44 7.73
C ASP A 216 -0.77 12.66 7.76
N ASP A 217 -0.33 13.90 7.51
CA ASP A 217 1.05 14.37 7.64
C ASP A 217 1.47 14.61 9.11
N GLU A 218 0.56 14.88 10.06
CA GLU A 218 0.89 15.10 11.49
C GLU A 218 1.17 13.79 12.27
N GLU A 219 0.54 12.66 11.88
CA GLU A 219 0.86 11.34 12.45
C GLU A 219 2.29 10.90 12.13
N GLU A 220 2.91 11.45 11.09
CA GLU A 220 4.12 10.90 10.51
C GLU A 220 5.36 11.03 11.42
N ASP A 221 5.37 12.07 12.26
CA ASP A 221 6.40 12.34 13.27
C ASP A 221 5.92 12.04 14.70
N SER A 222 4.73 11.45 14.87
CA SER A 222 4.23 11.01 16.17
C SER A 222 5.15 9.95 16.78
N PRO A 223 5.51 10.06 18.07
CA PRO A 223 6.32 9.05 18.75
C PRO A 223 5.60 7.69 18.87
N TYR A 224 4.30 7.65 18.59
CA TYR A 224 3.49 6.43 18.62
C TYR A 224 3.42 5.70 17.28
N THR A 225 3.91 6.32 16.21
CA THR A 225 3.87 5.73 14.86
C THR A 225 4.78 4.54 14.77
N ASP A 226 4.26 3.43 14.24
CA ASP A 226 5.04 2.22 14.08
C ASP A 226 6.12 2.40 13.00
N ARG A 227 7.37 2.54 13.46
CA ARG A 227 8.57 2.74 12.62
C ARG A 227 9.24 1.44 12.22
N ARG A 228 8.63 0.28 12.48
CA ARG A 228 9.22 -1.01 12.13
C ARG A 228 9.27 -1.16 10.61
N TRP A 229 10.45 -1.47 10.12
CA TRP A 229 10.65 -1.79 8.71
C TRP A 229 10.01 -3.14 8.40
N ARG A 230 9.41 -3.23 7.23
CA ARG A 230 8.73 -4.41 6.74
C ARG A 230 9.25 -4.77 5.37
N ARG A 231 9.46 -6.05 5.15
CA ARG A 231 9.64 -6.63 3.83
C ARG A 231 8.29 -7.19 3.40
N VAL A 232 7.72 -6.63 2.33
CA VAL A 232 6.49 -7.12 1.73
C VAL A 232 6.85 -7.84 0.44
N VAL A 233 6.72 -9.16 0.43
CA VAL A 233 6.91 -9.97 -0.78
C VAL A 233 5.56 -10.21 -1.43
N ALA A 234 5.34 -9.60 -2.59
CA ALA A 234 4.15 -9.80 -3.40
C ALA A 234 4.40 -10.88 -4.47
N THR A 235 3.62 -11.95 -4.46
CA THR A 235 3.67 -13.03 -5.45
C THR A 235 2.36 -13.11 -6.22
N ALA A 236 2.43 -12.80 -7.51
CA ALA A 236 1.30 -12.78 -8.43
C ALA A 236 1.09 -14.15 -9.09
N PHE A 237 -0.15 -14.63 -9.03
CA PHE A 237 -0.62 -15.83 -9.71
C PHE A 237 -1.65 -15.45 -10.76
N GLY A 238 -1.38 -15.85 -12.01
CA GLY A 238 -2.22 -15.50 -13.16
C GLY A 238 -1.79 -14.23 -13.89
N GLU A 239 -2.28 -14.04 -15.12
CA GLU A 239 -1.77 -13.02 -16.03
C GLU A 239 -2.12 -11.60 -15.58
N ARG A 240 -3.36 -11.39 -15.14
CA ARG A 240 -3.82 -10.08 -14.65
C ARG A 240 -3.00 -9.59 -13.46
N TRP A 241 -2.79 -10.44 -12.46
CA TRP A 241 -1.97 -10.09 -11.30
C TRP A 241 -0.51 -9.82 -11.66
N ARG A 242 0.03 -10.52 -12.66
CA ARG A 242 1.40 -10.26 -13.13
C ARG A 242 1.52 -8.90 -13.78
N ALA A 243 0.55 -8.49 -14.59
CA ALA A 243 0.50 -7.15 -15.17
C ALA A 243 0.39 -6.07 -14.08
N ARG A 244 -0.51 -6.27 -13.10
CA ARG A 244 -0.70 -5.35 -11.97
C ARG A 244 0.55 -5.23 -11.09
N LEU A 245 1.26 -6.34 -10.86
CA LEU A 245 2.53 -6.32 -10.13
C LEU A 245 3.61 -5.51 -10.88
N VAL A 246 3.65 -5.57 -12.21
CA VAL A 246 4.55 -4.73 -13.01
C VAL A 246 4.20 -3.24 -12.90
N GLN A 247 2.91 -2.90 -12.93
CA GLN A 247 2.45 -1.52 -12.71
C GLN A 247 2.86 -1.02 -11.31
N LEU A 248 2.65 -1.83 -10.28
CA LEU A 248 3.04 -1.51 -8.90
C LEU A 248 4.56 -1.30 -8.76
N GLN A 249 5.37 -2.15 -9.41
CA GLN A 249 6.82 -1.93 -9.51
C GLN A 249 7.15 -0.58 -10.18
N GLY A 250 6.42 -0.23 -11.24
CA GLY A 250 6.54 1.06 -11.93
C GLY A 250 6.23 2.25 -11.02
N LEU A 251 5.12 2.21 -10.28
CA LEU A 251 4.74 3.25 -9.32
C LEU A 251 5.78 3.44 -8.20
N ALA A 252 6.31 2.32 -7.69
CA ALA A 252 7.35 2.35 -6.66
C ALA A 252 8.69 2.90 -7.18
N ARG A 253 9.03 2.66 -8.45
CA ARG A 253 10.23 3.21 -9.10
C ARG A 253 10.07 4.67 -9.54
N GLY A 254 8.89 5.05 -10.00
CA GLY A 254 8.59 6.33 -10.64
C GLY A 254 8.36 7.50 -9.67
N GLY A 255 8.63 7.33 -8.37
CA GLY A 255 8.50 8.42 -7.40
C GLY A 255 7.16 8.45 -6.65
N ALA A 256 6.09 7.89 -7.22
CA ALA A 256 4.73 7.96 -6.65
C ALA A 256 4.59 7.29 -5.27
N LEU A 257 5.46 6.31 -4.96
CA LEU A 257 5.59 5.71 -3.63
C LEU A 257 6.95 5.98 -2.97
N SER A 258 7.73 6.93 -3.51
CA SER A 258 9.11 7.16 -3.07
C SER A 258 9.20 7.77 -1.67
N GLY A 259 10.37 7.61 -1.05
CA GLY A 259 10.66 8.06 0.32
C GLY A 259 10.40 6.99 1.39
N ARG A 260 9.48 6.06 1.15
CA ARG A 260 9.09 5.03 2.15
C ARG A 260 8.95 3.61 1.62
N ILE A 261 8.86 3.45 0.30
CA ILE A 261 8.78 2.15 -0.36
C ILE A 261 9.88 2.06 -1.41
N LYS A 262 10.70 1.00 -1.36
CA LYS A 262 11.66 0.67 -2.42
C LYS A 262 11.45 -0.75 -2.90
N VAL A 263 11.45 -0.92 -4.22
CA VAL A 263 11.43 -2.24 -4.85
C VAL A 263 12.81 -2.88 -4.68
N VAL A 264 12.85 -4.08 -4.13
CA VAL A 264 14.06 -4.92 -4.12
C VAL A 264 14.00 -5.84 -5.33
N GLU A 265 14.99 -5.72 -6.20
CA GLU A 265 15.16 -6.61 -7.34
C GLU A 265 15.77 -7.94 -6.87
N ASN A 266 15.30 -9.06 -7.42
CA ASN A 266 15.73 -10.43 -7.10
C ASN A 266 15.54 -10.87 -5.64
N VAL A 267 14.28 -11.11 -5.27
CA VAL A 267 13.99 -11.96 -4.09
C VAL A 267 14.23 -13.41 -4.49
N PRO A 268 14.99 -14.21 -3.71
CA PRO A 268 14.93 -15.66 -3.85
C PRO A 268 13.48 -16.07 -3.68
N THR A 269 12.84 -16.54 -4.75
CA THR A 269 11.55 -17.21 -4.60
C THR A 269 11.76 -18.35 -3.62
N ALA A 270 11.01 -18.38 -2.53
CA ALA A 270 10.91 -19.59 -1.71
C ALA A 270 10.69 -20.77 -2.68
N PRO A 271 11.39 -21.91 -2.47
CA PRO A 271 11.15 -23.08 -3.29
C PRO A 271 9.65 -23.33 -3.29
N ALA A 272 9.09 -23.65 -4.46
CA ALA A 272 7.72 -24.14 -4.47
C ALA A 272 7.71 -25.33 -3.51
N GLU A 273 6.87 -25.29 -2.47
CA GLU A 273 6.61 -26.51 -1.72
C GLU A 273 6.29 -27.59 -2.75
N ALA A 274 7.10 -28.65 -2.73
CA ALA A 274 6.90 -29.78 -3.61
C ALA A 274 5.46 -30.24 -3.39
N ALA A 275 4.71 -30.38 -4.48
CA ALA A 275 3.40 -31.01 -4.41
C ALA A 275 3.54 -32.29 -3.59
N PRO A 276 2.64 -32.59 -2.64
CA PRO A 276 2.72 -33.82 -1.88
C PRO A 276 2.80 -34.98 -2.89
N ASP A 277 3.87 -35.77 -2.80
CA ASP A 277 4.05 -36.96 -3.59
C ASP A 277 2.75 -37.77 -3.50
N GLN A 278 2.06 -37.89 -4.63
CA GLN A 278 0.99 -38.87 -4.78
C GLN A 278 1.67 -40.24 -4.83
N GLU A 279 2.02 -40.77 -3.66
CA GLU A 279 2.36 -42.18 -3.52
C GLU A 279 1.07 -43.02 -3.55
N ARG A 280 1.03 -43.79 -4.64
CA ARG A 280 0.19 -44.91 -5.06
C ARG A 280 -0.45 -45.77 -3.97
#